data_AF-A0A4Y2SWC0-F1
#
_entry.id   AF-A0A4Y2SWC0-F1
#
_cell.length_a   1.000
_cell.length_b   1.000
_cell.length_c   1.000
_cell.angle_alpha   90.00
_cell.angle_beta   90.00
_cell.angle_gamma   90.00
#
_symmetry.space_group_name_H-M   'P 1'
#
loop_
_entity.id
_entity.type
_entity.pdbx_description
1 polymer ?
#
loop_
_entity_poly.entity_id
_entity_poly.type
_entity_poly.pdbx_seq_one_letter_code
_entity_poly.pdbx_strand_id
1 'polypeptide(L)'
;MFMFPKPGQNHKLPGKYRPISLLSNLGKIYEKVIIDGLKGHCSDLQIIPDKQYGFRPNHCCVHQLLRVTNLITHGFTNKLYIGGVFLDSSMCARHSTECGIMA
;
A
#
# COMPACT_ATOMS: atom_id res chain seq x y z
N MET A 1 1.49 22.41 4.60
CA MET A 1 0.67 21.24 4.95
C MET A 1 -0.72 21.45 4.38
N PHE A 2 -1.17 20.60 3.46
CA PHE A 2 -2.51 20.69 2.87
C PHE A 2 -3.36 19.51 3.35
N MET A 3 -4.66 19.69 3.60
CA MET A 3 -5.53 18.64 4.15
C MET A 3 -6.60 18.25 3.14
N PHE A 4 -6.58 17.00 2.68
CA PHE A 4 -7.61 16.47 1.78
C PHE A 4 -8.67 15.68 2.55
N PRO A 5 -9.98 15.94 2.35
CA PRO A 5 -11.03 15.17 3.01
C PRO A 5 -11.06 13.72 2.51
N LYS A 6 -11.29 12.76 3.42
CA LYS A 6 -11.60 11.38 3.03
C LYS A 6 -13.00 11.33 2.39
N PRO A 7 -13.18 10.67 1.23
CA PRO A 7 -14.47 10.59 0.56
C PRO A 7 -15.51 9.85 1.43
N GLY A 8 -16.76 10.30 1.37
CA GLY A 8 -17.91 9.64 2.05
C GLY A 8 -18.01 9.86 3.56
N GLN A 9 -17.32 10.86 4.13
CA GLN A 9 -17.23 11.08 5.57
C GLN A 9 -17.72 12.47 6.00
N ASN A 10 -18.37 12.57 7.16
CA ASN A 10 -18.77 13.86 7.74
C ASN A 10 -17.55 14.72 8.13
N HIS A 11 -17.28 15.80 7.38
CA HIS A 11 -16.08 16.65 7.45
C HIS A 11 -15.91 17.52 8.71
N LYS A 12 -16.77 17.35 9.71
CA LYS A 12 -16.74 18.12 10.96
C LYS A 12 -15.65 17.68 11.96
N LEU A 13 -15.03 16.51 11.75
CA LEU A 13 -14.02 15.95 12.65
C LEU A 13 -12.62 15.94 12.01
N PRO A 14 -11.56 16.38 12.73
CA PRO A 14 -10.21 16.55 12.16
C PRO A 14 -9.55 15.22 11.74
N GLY A 15 -9.95 14.08 12.34
CA GLY A 15 -9.42 12.75 12.01
C GLY A 15 -9.81 12.21 10.62
N LYS A 16 -10.67 12.94 9.88
CA LYS A 16 -11.22 12.53 8.57
C LYS A 16 -10.51 13.16 7.39
N TYR A 17 -9.44 13.90 7.63
CA TYR A 17 -8.58 14.44 6.60
C TYR A 17 -7.30 13.62 6.46
N ARG A 18 -6.73 13.64 5.25
CA ARG A 18 -5.42 13.12 4.91
C ARG A 18 -4.48 14.32 4.82
N PRO A 19 -3.56 14.51 5.77
CA PRO A 19 -2.54 15.54 5.63
C PRO A 19 -1.58 15.16 4.51
N ILE A 20 -1.30 16.11 3.63
CA ILE A 20 -0.27 16.02 2.60
C ILE A 20 0.82 17.02 2.97
N SER A 21 2.00 16.48 3.25
CA SER A 21 3.24 17.25 3.30
C SER A 21 3.61 17.62 1.87
N LEU A 22 4.06 18.85 1.62
CA LEU A 22 4.65 19.21 0.32
C LEU A 22 6.14 19.35 0.57
N LEU A 23 6.92 18.35 0.18
CA LEU A 23 8.37 18.46 0.20
C LEU A 23 8.82 19.45 -0.87
N SER A 24 9.89 20.19 -0.57
CA SER A 24 10.58 21.02 -1.56
C SER A 24 11.05 20.16 -2.74
N ASN A 25 11.31 20.78 -3.89
CA ASN A 25 11.81 20.06 -5.07
C ASN A 25 13.09 19.25 -4.76
N LEU A 26 13.97 19.79 -3.92
CA LEU A 26 15.16 19.09 -3.43
C LEU A 26 14.80 17.89 -2.54
N GLY A 27 13.81 18.05 -1.66
CA GLY A 27 13.31 16.96 -0.82
C GLY A 27 12.79 15.77 -1.64
N LYS A 28 12.09 16.02 -2.74
CA LYS A 28 11.62 14.97 -3.66
C LYS A 28 12.76 14.22 -4.35
N ILE A 29 13.82 14.93 -4.73
CA ILE A 29 15.02 14.30 -5.31
C ILE A 29 15.67 13.38 -4.28
N TYR A 30 15.84 13.88 -3.05
CA TYR A 30 16.43 13.10 -1.97
C TYR A 30 15.60 11.87 -1.61
N GLU A 31 14.28 12.01 -1.54
CA GLU A 31 13.33 10.91 -1.32
C GLU A 31 13.50 9.82 -2.39
N LYS A 32 13.62 10.19 -3.67
CA LYS A 32 13.84 9.24 -4.76
C LYS A 32 15.13 8.44 -4.58
N VAL A 33 16.23 9.10 -4.23
CA VAL A 33 17.53 8.45 -4.00
C VAL A 33 17.45 7.44 -2.84
N ILE A 34 16.81 7.82 -1.73
CA ILE A 34 16.61 6.93 -0.59
C ILE A 34 15.76 5.72 -0.97
N ILE A 35 14.63 5.95 -1.64
CA ILE A 35 13.71 4.89 -2.05
C ILE A 35 14.42 3.89 -2.97
N ASP A 36 15.23 4.36 -3.91
CA ASP A 36 15.94 3.49 -4.84
C ASP A 36 16.99 2.62 -4.10
N GLY A 37 17.70 3.18 -3.12
CA GLY A 37 18.62 2.43 -2.26
C GLY A 37 17.90 1.38 -1.39
N LEU A 38 16.79 1.76 -0.76
CA LEU A 38 15.99 0.84 0.07
C LEU A 38 15.38 -0.30 -0.76
N LYS A 39 14.92 -0.01 -1.98
CA LYS A 39 14.37 -1.03 -2.88
C LYS A 39 15.42 -2.08 -3.25
N GLY A 40 16.65 -1.67 -3.53
CA GLY A 40 17.76 -2.59 -3.79
C GLY A 40 17.99 -3.51 -2.58
N HIS A 41 18.19 -2.92 -1.41
CA HIS A 41 18.45 -3.67 -0.17
C HIS A 41 17.32 -4.65 0.20
N CYS A 42 16.06 -4.21 0.10
CA CYS A 42 14.90 -5.06 0.36
C CYS A 42 14.76 -6.22 -0.64
N SER A 43 15.20 -6.01 -1.89
CA SER A 43 15.17 -7.05 -2.94
C SER A 43 16.27 -8.08 -2.74
N ASP A 44 17.48 -7.62 -2.39
CA ASP A 44 18.65 -8.48 -2.14
C ASP A 44 18.42 -9.39 -0.93
N LEU A 45 17.78 -8.86 0.11
CA LEU A 45 17.48 -9.59 1.35
C LEU A 45 16.11 -10.30 1.35
N GLN A 46 15.34 -10.22 0.27
CA GLN A 46 13.98 -10.81 0.17
C GLN A 46 13.07 -10.45 1.36
N ILE A 47 13.16 -9.21 1.86
CA ILE A 47 12.41 -8.75 3.04
C ILE A 47 10.92 -8.67 2.75
N ILE A 48 10.58 -8.25 1.53
CA ILE A 48 9.19 -8.14 1.10
C ILE A 48 8.71 -9.54 0.69
N PRO A 49 7.58 -10.04 1.20
CA PRO A 49 7.02 -11.32 0.78
C PRO A 49 6.51 -11.30 -0.67
N ASP A 50 6.56 -12.43 -1.38
CA ASP A 50 6.07 -12.51 -2.78
C ASP A 50 4.55 -12.37 -2.90
N LYS A 51 3.83 -12.56 -1.80
CA LYS A 51 2.37 -12.39 -1.73
C LYS A 51 1.97 -10.92 -1.54
N GLN A 52 2.93 -10.00 -1.40
CA GLN A 52 2.66 -8.57 -1.29
C GLN A 52 2.71 -7.92 -2.68
N TYR A 53 1.54 -7.48 -3.15
CA TYR A 53 1.37 -6.87 -4.47
C TYR A 53 1.37 -5.33 -4.42
N GLY A 54 1.16 -4.74 -3.24
CA GLY A 54 1.25 -3.30 -3.03
C GLY A 54 2.71 -2.86 -2.87
N PHE A 55 3.04 -1.69 -3.42
CA PHE A 55 4.38 -1.07 -3.33
C PHE A 55 5.52 -1.88 -3.97
N ARG A 56 5.21 -2.84 -4.87
CA ARG A 56 6.20 -3.55 -5.69
C ARG A 56 6.14 -3.13 -7.16
N PRO A 57 7.30 -3.02 -7.83
CA PRO A 57 7.33 -2.88 -9.28
C PRO A 57 6.73 -4.13 -9.94
N ASN A 58 6.09 -3.94 -11.10
CA ASN A 58 5.47 -4.99 -11.92
C ASN A 58 4.33 -5.78 -11.24
N HIS A 59 3.84 -5.33 -10.08
CA HIS A 59 2.69 -5.92 -9.40
C HIS A 59 1.52 -4.93 -9.45
N CYS A 60 0.31 -5.43 -9.70
CA CYS A 60 -0.89 -4.63 -9.81
C CYS A 60 -2.02 -5.28 -9.03
N CYS A 61 -3.05 -4.50 -8.69
CA CYS A 61 -4.24 -5.00 -8.00
C CYS A 61 -4.93 -6.12 -8.80
N VAL A 62 -4.83 -6.09 -10.14
CA VAL A 62 -5.35 -7.13 -11.03
C VAL A 62 -4.65 -8.48 -10.80
N HIS A 63 -3.32 -8.48 -10.64
CA HIS A 63 -2.56 -9.71 -10.36
C HIS A 63 -2.97 -10.34 -9.03
N GLN A 64 -3.18 -9.52 -8.00
CA GLN A 64 -3.67 -10.01 -6.70
C GLN A 64 -5.09 -10.55 -6.81
N LEU A 65 -5.98 -9.87 -7.53
CA LEU A 65 -7.35 -10.32 -7.73
C LEU A 65 -7.38 -11.65 -8.48
N LEU A 66 -6.62 -11.77 -9.58
CA LEU A 66 -6.51 -12.99 -10.36
C LEU A 66 -6.02 -14.17 -9.50
N ARG A 67 -5.03 -13.94 -8.64
CA ARG A 67 -4.55 -14.95 -7.69
C ARG A 67 -5.64 -15.42 -6.73
N VAL A 68 -6.42 -14.50 -6.16
CA VAL A 68 -7.52 -14.83 -5.25
C VAL A 68 -8.61 -15.61 -5.99
N THR A 69 -8.99 -15.17 -7.19
CA THR A 69 -9.99 -15.86 -8.03
C THR A 69 -9.52 -17.27 -8.37
N ASN A 70 -8.27 -17.45 -8.80
CA ASN A 70 -7.71 -18.77 -9.08
C ASN A 70 -7.73 -19.68 -7.86
N LEU A 71 -7.39 -19.15 -6.67
CA LEU A 71 -7.43 -19.91 -5.43
C LEU A 71 -8.86 -20.40 -5.13
N ILE A 72 -9.86 -19.53 -5.29
CA ILE A 72 -11.28 -19.87 -5.12
C ILE A 72 -11.72 -20.93 -6.13
N THR A 73 -11.40 -20.76 -7.41
CA THR A 73 -11.76 -21.71 -8.47
C THR A 73 -11.12 -23.08 -8.24
N HIS A 74 -9.83 -23.13 -7.88
CA HIS A 74 -9.14 -24.38 -7.60
C HIS A 74 -9.72 -25.14 -6.40
N GLY A 75 -10.03 -24.45 -5.30
CA GLY A 75 -10.67 -25.13 -4.17
C GLY A 75 -12.09 -25.61 -4.51
N PHE A 76 -12.84 -24.86 -5.31
CA PHE A 76 -14.14 -25.29 -5.79
C PHE A 76 -14.06 -26.57 -6.62
N THR A 77 -13.12 -26.66 -7.57
CA THR A 77 -12.87 -27.88 -8.36
C THR A 77 -12.51 -29.07 -7.48
N ASN A 78 -11.73 -28.85 -6.43
CA ASN A 78 -11.29 -29.91 -5.51
C ASN A 78 -12.27 -30.20 -4.37
N LYS A 79 -13.48 -29.62 -4.39
CA LYS A 79 -14.49 -29.72 -3.32
C LYS A 79 -13.95 -29.32 -1.93
N LEU A 80 -13.00 -28.39 -1.89
CA LEU A 80 -12.44 -27.83 -0.67
C LEU A 80 -13.22 -26.59 -0.25
N TYR A 81 -13.40 -26.41 1.05
CA TYR A 81 -13.97 -25.18 1.61
C TYR A 81 -12.88 -24.11 1.73
N ILE A 82 -13.13 -22.95 1.11
CA ILE A 82 -12.23 -21.79 1.17
C ILE A 82 -12.91 -20.67 1.96
N GLY A 83 -12.24 -20.20 3.00
CA GLY A 83 -12.61 -18.99 3.73
C GLY A 83 -11.60 -17.86 3.50
N GLY A 84 -12.08 -16.61 3.49
CA GLY A 84 -11.24 -15.42 3.37
C GLY A 84 -11.37 -14.52 4.59
N VAL A 85 -10.25 -14.02 5.11
CA VAL A 85 -10.20 -13.01 6.17
C VAL A 85 -9.65 -11.72 5.58
N PHE A 86 -10.45 -10.66 5.61
CA PHE A 86 -10.06 -9.34 5.14
C PHE A 86 -9.74 -8.45 6.34
N LEU A 87 -8.50 -7.97 6.41
CA LEU A 87 -8.02 -7.11 7.49
C LEU A 87 -7.78 -5.72 6.91
N ASP A 88 -8.37 -4.70 7.54
CA ASP A 88 -8.09 -3.29 7.25
C ASP A 88 -7.59 -2.61 8.52
N SER A 89 -6.41 -2.00 8.43
CA SER A 89 -5.78 -1.26 9.51
C SER A 89 -6.18 0.20 9.44
N SER A 90 -6.84 0.70 10.47
CA SER A 90 -7.49 2.02 10.45
C SER A 90 -6.54 3.22 10.25
N MET A 91 -5.21 3.09 10.48
CA MET A 91 -4.26 4.22 10.50
C MET A 91 -2.79 3.93 10.14
N CYS A 92 -2.48 3.03 9.19
CA CYS A 92 -1.06 2.74 8.85
C CYS A 92 -0.24 3.94 8.38
N ALA A 93 -0.80 4.82 7.55
CA ALA A 93 -0.03 5.92 6.96
C ALA A 93 0.30 7.06 7.94
N ARG A 94 -0.45 7.22 9.04
CA ARG A 94 -0.29 8.39 9.95
C ARG A 94 0.97 8.32 10.80
N HIS A 95 1.51 7.13 11.06
CA HIS A 95 2.80 6.94 11.73
C HIS A 95 3.99 6.96 10.75
N SER A 96 3.73 6.82 9.45
CA SER A 96 4.76 6.84 8.41
C SER A 96 4.94 8.20 7.74
N THR A 97 4.11 9.21 8.03
CA THR A 97 4.11 10.52 7.34
C THR A 97 5.32 11.43 7.62
N GLU A 98 6.34 10.95 8.34
CA GLU A 98 7.68 11.55 8.28
C GLU A 98 8.48 11.07 7.05
N CYS A 99 8.03 10.01 6.37
CA CYS A 99 8.70 9.43 5.22
C CYS A 99 7.69 9.10 4.11
N GLY A 100 7.67 9.94 3.08
CA GLY A 100 7.35 9.52 1.72
C GLY A 100 5.92 9.78 1.26
N ILE A 101 5.78 10.70 0.30
CA ILE A 101 4.53 10.94 -0.41
C ILE A 101 4.66 10.21 -1.73
N MET A 102 3.98 9.07 -1.84
CA MET A 102 3.75 8.39 -3.12
C MET A 102 2.99 9.35 -4.04
N ALA A 103 3.67 9.82 -5.09
CA ALA A 103 3.04 10.28 -6.32
C ALA A 103 2.51 9.08 -7.12
#